data_AF-A0A6U5GCN1-F1
#
_entry.id   AF-A0A6U5GCN1-F1
#
_cell.length_a   1.000
_cell.length_b   1.000
_cell.length_c   1.000
_cell.angle_alpha   90.00
_cell.angle_beta   90.00
_cell.angle_gamma   90.00
#
_symmetry.space_group_name_H-M   'P 1'
#
loop_
_entity.id
_entity.type
_entity.pdbx_description
1 polymer ?
#
loop_
_entity_poly.entity_id
_entity_poly.type
_entity_poly.pdbx_seq_one_letter_code
_entity_poly.pdbx_strand_id
1 'polypeptide(L)'
;MVAALCGFAAGLVEWTLSSIGGNATKLLDVSAGLVTGIVGSLFYRFNTEGKYCLSAIFMGTLYWFFFGTAFVIGLLEIIAGELETGVTRFIAVTIKTFVLCLGASLGMLIILKEPELEWETQNAENCGAIYTLDTWWRIPLYILCSISVLGQYRMPITKYVQALVVMLVGWEVQTRTAEFISKKHEVNDHYLDNAMSNILGAMSAVIMASIMAYVFDRARAFFYAGLLHRESSFRSSAGGTCLYECIKVYVRLFNILTGGRESDLMKLKMEKKLRKARMELESDDHERGEIAMDQNEKSCLTEALIDSQGVNIWALLMPAIYQLVPGSLIARLWFGTIFNTEESNVFSSLMVIACSLAIGMVLGFALVQAFQGIQDEGLYTIPEDKMDDPEDKCD
;
A
#
# COMPACT_ATOMS: atom_id res chain seq x y z
N MET A 1 16.15 3.44 14.89
CA MET A 1 15.70 3.06 16.26
C MET A 1 14.98 4.22 16.96
N VAL A 2 15.62 5.38 17.17
CA VAL A 2 14.99 6.54 17.83
C VAL A 2 13.67 6.95 17.14
N ALA A 3 13.64 7.00 15.81
CA ALA A 3 12.43 7.31 15.06
C ALA A 3 11.27 6.33 15.33
N ALA A 4 11.58 5.04 15.55
CA ALA A 4 10.59 4.02 15.87
C ALA A 4 10.05 4.17 17.30
N LEU A 5 10.89 4.55 18.26
CA LEU A 5 10.46 4.89 19.63
C LEU A 5 9.56 6.12 19.64
N CYS A 6 9.91 7.16 18.88
CA CYS A 6 9.08 8.35 18.73
C CYS A 6 7.74 8.01 18.08
N GLY A 7 7.75 7.17 17.03
CA GLY A 7 6.53 6.68 16.38
C GLY A 7 5.65 5.86 17.31
N PHE A 8 6.24 4.99 18.14
CA PHE A 8 5.49 4.22 19.15
C PHE A 8 4.85 5.14 20.21
N ALA A 9 5.60 6.13 20.73
CA ALA A 9 5.08 7.08 21.70
C ALA A 9 3.94 7.93 21.12
N ALA A 10 4.11 8.45 19.90
CA ALA A 10 3.08 9.20 19.19
C ALA A 10 1.83 8.32 18.91
N GLY A 11 2.03 7.06 18.49
CA GLY A 11 0.95 6.10 18.27
C GLY A 11 0.17 5.74 19.54
N LEU A 12 0.84 5.63 20.70
CA LEU A 12 0.18 5.44 21.99
C LEU A 12 -0.70 6.64 22.37
N VAL A 13 -0.23 7.85 22.09
CA VAL A 13 -0.99 9.08 22.37
C VAL A 13 -2.20 9.18 21.44
N GLU A 14 -2.02 8.89 20.15
CA GLU A 14 -3.12 8.77 19.19
C GLU A 14 -4.16 7.72 19.62
N TRP A 15 -3.71 6.53 20.01
CA TRP A 15 -4.59 5.46 20.49
C TRP A 15 -5.37 5.89 21.74
N THR A 16 -4.71 6.57 22.67
CA THR A 16 -5.36 7.06 23.90
C THR A 16 -6.40 8.14 23.60
N LEU A 17 -6.06 9.12 22.77
CA LEU A 17 -6.97 10.21 22.40
C LEU A 17 -8.15 9.73 21.56
N SER A 18 -7.92 8.78 20.64
CA SER A 18 -8.99 8.17 19.84
C SER A 18 -9.94 7.32 20.69
N SER A 19 -9.43 6.65 21.73
CA SER A 19 -10.25 5.87 22.68
C SER A 19 -11.14 6.74 23.56
N ILE A 20 -10.69 7.95 23.92
CA ILE A 20 -11.50 8.93 24.67
C ILE A 20 -12.64 9.49 23.80
N GLY A 21 -12.38 9.68 22.50
CA GLY A 21 -13.36 10.17 21.54
C GLY A 21 -13.75 11.64 21.72
N GLY A 22 -14.84 12.05 21.06
CA GLY A 22 -15.36 13.43 21.14
C GLY A 22 -14.43 14.48 20.54
N ASN A 23 -14.41 15.67 21.16
CA ASN A 23 -13.59 16.80 20.70
C ASN A 23 -12.07 16.57 20.84
N ALA A 24 -11.63 15.59 21.65
CA ALA A 24 -10.21 15.27 21.83
C ALA A 24 -9.54 14.80 20.53
N THR A 25 -10.33 14.22 19.61
CA THR A 25 -9.86 13.80 18.28
C THR A 25 -9.34 14.96 17.42
N LYS A 26 -9.76 16.20 17.69
CA LYS A 26 -9.28 17.40 16.99
C LYS A 26 -7.83 17.77 17.36
N LEU A 27 -7.33 17.28 18.48
CA LEU A 27 -5.96 17.56 18.97
C LEU A 27 -4.97 16.44 18.66
N LEU A 28 -5.41 15.40 17.95
CA LEU A 28 -4.63 14.19 17.72
C LEU A 28 -3.32 14.51 16.98
N ASP A 29 -3.40 15.23 15.85
CA ASP A 29 -2.24 15.60 15.04
C ASP A 29 -1.26 16.51 15.80
N VAL A 30 -1.78 17.51 16.54
CA VAL A 30 -0.95 18.41 17.37
C VAL A 30 -0.23 17.63 18.47
N SER A 31 -0.93 16.73 19.16
CA SER A 31 -0.38 15.97 20.28
C SER A 31 0.66 14.95 19.82
N ALA A 32 0.41 14.26 18.71
CA ALA A 32 1.36 13.35 18.09
C ALA A 32 2.64 14.09 17.65
N GLY A 33 2.48 15.27 17.04
CA GLY A 33 3.58 16.16 16.68
C GLY A 33 4.38 16.58 17.92
N LEU A 34 3.71 17.11 18.95
CA LEU A 34 4.34 17.58 20.19
C LEU A 34 5.17 16.49 20.87
N VAL A 35 4.61 15.29 21.00
CA VAL A 35 5.27 14.13 21.62
C VAL A 35 6.48 13.71 20.80
N THR A 36 6.35 13.68 19.47
CA THR A 36 7.48 13.42 18.56
C THR A 36 8.58 14.44 18.76
N GLY A 37 8.23 15.73 18.86
CA GLY A 37 9.17 16.81 19.11
C GLY A 37 9.93 16.67 20.43
N ILE A 38 9.20 16.44 21.52
CA ILE A 38 9.78 16.28 22.86
C ILE A 38 10.72 15.07 22.90
N VAL A 39 10.25 13.89 22.48
CA VAL A 39 11.04 12.65 22.56
C VAL A 39 12.25 12.74 21.64
N GLY A 40 12.06 13.18 20.38
CA GLY A 40 13.14 13.32 19.41
C GLY A 40 14.22 14.29 19.89
N SER A 41 13.84 15.45 20.42
CA SER A 41 14.78 16.44 20.94
C SER A 41 15.46 16.02 22.25
N LEU A 42 14.79 15.25 23.11
CA LEU A 42 15.43 14.68 24.31
C LEU A 42 16.56 13.74 23.91
N PHE A 43 16.32 12.82 22.96
CA PHE A 43 17.35 11.93 22.45
C PHE A 43 18.50 12.68 21.80
N TYR A 44 18.22 13.75 21.06
CA TYR A 44 19.26 14.61 20.49
C TYR A 44 20.08 15.29 21.58
N ARG A 45 19.43 15.96 22.54
CA ARG A 45 20.08 16.74 23.60
C ARG A 45 20.95 15.89 24.53
N PHE A 46 20.52 14.66 24.86
CA PHE A 46 21.27 13.78 25.75
C PHE A 46 22.35 12.95 25.03
N ASN A 47 22.45 13.03 23.71
CA ASN A 47 23.50 12.37 22.97
C ASN A 47 24.74 13.27 22.84
N THR A 48 25.68 13.11 23.76
CA THR A 48 26.93 13.89 23.81
C THR A 48 27.88 13.65 22.63
N GLU A 49 27.65 12.62 21.81
CA GLU A 49 28.57 12.23 20.73
C GLU A 49 28.19 12.76 19.34
N GLY A 50 27.10 13.54 19.19
CA GLY A 50 26.69 14.10 17.90
C GLY A 50 26.30 13.06 16.83
N LYS A 51 26.17 11.79 17.21
CA LYS A 51 25.93 10.66 16.28
C LYS A 51 24.51 10.60 15.72
N TYR A 52 23.55 11.35 16.29
CA TYR A 52 22.16 11.30 15.85
C TYR A 52 21.82 12.55 15.07
N CYS A 53 21.39 12.30 13.84
CA CYS A 53 20.85 13.32 12.98
C CYS A 53 19.43 13.71 13.42
N LEU A 54 19.25 14.95 13.88
CA LEU A 54 17.95 15.47 14.30
C LEU A 54 16.94 15.39 13.14
N SER A 55 17.32 15.87 11.95
CA SER A 55 16.43 15.81 10.78
C SER A 55 16.04 14.38 10.43
N ALA A 56 16.94 13.39 10.47
CA ALA A 56 16.60 12.00 10.21
C ALA A 56 15.62 11.40 11.24
N ILE A 57 15.71 11.79 12.51
CA ILE A 57 14.74 11.37 13.55
C ILE A 57 13.36 11.91 13.20
N PHE A 58 13.26 13.22 12.96
CA PHE A 58 11.98 13.88 12.70
C PHE A 58 11.39 13.46 11.36
N MET A 59 12.20 13.40 10.31
CA MET A 59 11.79 12.90 8.99
C MET A 59 11.33 11.46 9.08
N GLY A 60 12.07 10.60 9.77
CA GLY A 60 11.73 9.19 9.93
C GLY A 60 10.50 8.95 10.80
N THR A 61 10.21 9.81 11.76
CA THR A 61 9.00 9.70 12.59
C THR A 61 7.78 10.31 11.92
N LEU A 62 7.91 11.51 11.36
CA LEU A 62 6.79 12.19 10.72
C LEU A 62 6.42 11.55 9.38
N TYR A 63 7.35 10.83 8.73
CA TYR A 63 7.06 9.95 7.60
C TYR A 63 5.87 9.02 7.84
N TRP A 64 5.65 8.57 9.08
CA TRP A 64 4.52 7.72 9.45
C TRP A 64 3.17 8.43 9.47
N PHE A 65 3.18 9.75 9.59
CA PHE A 65 1.97 10.56 9.75
C PHE A 65 1.68 11.40 8.50
N PHE A 66 2.61 11.45 7.52
CA PHE A 66 2.41 12.21 6.30
C PHE A 66 1.53 11.48 5.30
N PHE A 67 0.44 12.12 4.89
CA PHE A 67 -0.49 11.57 3.91
C PHE A 67 0.01 11.78 2.47
N GLY A 68 1.25 11.39 2.16
CA GLY A 68 1.88 11.60 0.84
C GLY A 68 1.06 11.02 -0.32
N THR A 69 0.41 9.86 -0.14
CA THR A 69 -0.51 9.31 -1.15
C THR A 69 -1.70 10.20 -1.39
N ALA A 70 -2.28 10.79 -0.34
CA ALA A 70 -3.46 11.63 -0.50
C ALA A 70 -3.12 12.95 -1.21
N PHE A 71 -1.87 13.41 -1.12
CA PHE A 71 -1.33 14.51 -1.93
C PHE A 71 -1.29 14.12 -3.42
N VAL A 72 -0.74 12.94 -3.76
CA VAL A 72 -0.69 12.46 -5.15
C VAL A 72 -2.08 12.15 -5.70
N ILE A 73 -2.97 11.55 -4.91
CA ILE A 73 -4.35 11.29 -5.35
C ILE A 73 -5.10 12.60 -5.56
N GLY A 74 -4.96 13.59 -4.67
CA GLY A 74 -5.58 14.89 -4.88
C GLY A 74 -5.15 15.53 -6.20
N LEU A 75 -3.86 15.43 -6.55
CA LEU A 75 -3.37 15.89 -7.85
C LEU A 75 -3.85 15.04 -9.02
N LEU A 76 -3.93 13.71 -8.87
CA LEU A 76 -4.50 12.84 -9.90
C LEU A 76 -5.96 13.17 -10.17
N GLU A 77 -6.77 13.39 -9.13
CA GLU A 77 -8.17 13.80 -9.24
C GLU A 77 -8.28 15.16 -9.94
N ILE A 78 -7.42 16.13 -9.60
CA ILE A 78 -7.34 17.42 -10.29
C ILE A 78 -7.01 17.23 -11.79
N ILE A 79 -6.02 16.40 -12.13
CA ILE A 79 -5.62 16.12 -13.52
C ILE A 79 -6.73 15.37 -14.28
N ALA A 80 -7.48 14.50 -13.59
CA ALA A 80 -8.61 13.76 -14.14
C ALA A 80 -9.88 14.62 -14.32
N GLY A 81 -9.87 15.87 -13.88
CA GLY A 81 -11.01 16.80 -13.99
C GLY A 81 -11.95 16.80 -12.78
N GLU A 82 -11.66 16.04 -11.73
CA GLU A 82 -12.39 16.04 -10.46
C GLU A 82 -11.84 17.13 -9.50
N LEU A 83 -12.00 18.39 -9.88
CA LEU A 83 -11.36 19.52 -9.20
C LEU A 83 -11.79 19.66 -7.73
N GLU A 84 -13.08 19.52 -7.43
CA GLU A 84 -13.61 19.77 -6.08
C GLU A 84 -13.12 18.74 -5.05
N THR A 85 -13.20 17.46 -5.39
CA THR A 85 -12.74 16.35 -4.53
C THR A 85 -11.22 16.36 -4.40
N GLY A 86 -10.51 16.59 -5.51
CA GLY A 86 -9.05 16.64 -5.51
C GLY A 86 -8.49 17.79 -4.68
N VAL A 87 -9.02 19.02 -4.86
CA VAL A 87 -8.57 20.21 -4.11
C VAL A 87 -8.89 20.08 -2.63
N THR A 88 -10.10 19.61 -2.26
CA THR A 88 -10.47 19.47 -0.85
C THR A 88 -9.59 18.45 -0.13
N ARG A 89 -9.30 17.31 -0.75
CA ARG A 89 -8.39 16.29 -0.21
C ARG A 89 -6.97 16.82 -0.08
N PHE A 90 -6.47 17.51 -1.10
CA PHE A 90 -5.15 18.13 -1.10
C PHE A 90 -5.01 19.14 0.05
N ILE A 91 -5.96 20.06 0.21
CA ILE A 91 -5.93 21.08 1.28
C ILE A 91 -6.00 20.42 2.65
N ALA A 92 -6.91 19.45 2.84
CA ALA A 92 -7.07 18.77 4.13
C ALA A 92 -5.77 18.08 4.58
N VAL A 93 -5.09 17.41 3.64
CA VAL A 93 -3.82 16.72 3.88
C VAL A 93 -2.70 17.71 4.20
N THR A 94 -2.59 18.77 3.42
CA THR A 94 -1.62 19.86 3.60
C THR A 94 -1.77 20.47 5.00
N ILE A 95 -3.00 20.78 5.43
CA ILE A 95 -3.27 21.35 6.76
C ILE A 95 -2.88 20.37 7.87
N LYS A 96 -3.26 19.09 7.79
CA LYS A 96 -2.90 18.09 8.82
C LYS A 96 -1.39 17.95 8.97
N THR A 97 -0.71 17.86 7.84
CA THR A 97 0.74 17.74 7.75
C THR A 97 1.43 18.97 8.36
N PHE A 98 0.94 20.17 8.06
CA PHE A 98 1.43 21.41 8.67
C PHE A 98 1.21 21.44 10.19
N VAL A 99 0.01 21.09 10.66
CA VAL A 99 -0.34 21.07 12.09
C VAL A 99 0.55 20.09 12.86
N LEU A 100 0.82 18.93 12.28
CA LEU A 100 1.73 17.93 12.83
C LEU A 100 3.18 18.48 12.93
N CYS A 101 3.70 19.08 11.85
CA CYS A 101 5.03 19.69 11.84
C CYS A 101 5.13 20.85 12.86
N LEU A 102 4.08 21.66 12.97
CA LEU A 102 4.02 22.74 13.96
C LEU A 102 4.05 22.18 15.39
N GLY A 103 3.29 21.12 15.67
CA GLY A 103 3.35 20.42 16.95
C GLY A 103 4.75 19.89 17.25
N ALA A 104 5.41 19.29 16.25
CA ALA A 104 6.79 18.82 16.38
C ALA A 104 7.78 19.96 16.67
N SER A 105 7.67 21.09 15.99
CA SER A 105 8.47 22.30 16.25
C SER A 105 8.24 22.86 17.66
N LEU A 106 7.00 22.88 18.14
CA LEU A 106 6.71 23.26 19.53
C LEU A 106 7.36 22.30 20.53
N GLY A 107 7.33 21.00 20.24
CA GLY A 107 8.00 20.00 21.07
C GLY A 107 9.52 20.19 21.09
N MET A 108 10.12 20.58 19.95
CA MET A 108 11.54 20.93 19.87
C MET A 108 11.88 22.15 20.73
N LEU A 109 11.06 23.22 20.63
CA LEU A 109 11.24 24.47 21.39
C LEU A 109 11.20 24.26 22.91
N ILE A 110 10.46 23.26 23.40
CA ILE A 110 10.41 22.95 24.84
C ILE A 110 11.77 22.41 25.33
N ILE A 111 12.51 21.70 24.49
CA ILE A 111 13.71 20.95 24.88
C ILE A 111 15.01 21.64 24.45
N LEU A 112 15.04 22.23 23.25
CA LEU A 112 16.20 22.89 22.65
C LEU A 112 16.10 24.40 22.81
N LYS A 113 17.24 25.06 23.04
CA LYS A 113 17.27 26.52 23.19
C LYS A 113 17.07 27.24 21.86
N GLU A 114 17.69 26.72 20.80
CA GLU A 114 17.70 27.32 19.45
C GLU A 114 17.47 26.22 18.41
N PRO A 115 16.22 25.71 18.25
CA PRO A 115 15.95 24.57 17.38
C PRO A 115 16.19 24.87 15.89
N GLU A 116 16.06 26.12 15.46
CA GLU A 116 16.34 26.58 14.09
C GLU A 116 17.83 26.39 13.75
N LEU A 117 18.73 26.91 14.58
CA LEU A 117 20.17 26.78 14.39
C LEU A 117 20.62 25.31 14.37
N GLU A 118 20.08 24.50 15.30
CA GLU A 118 20.37 23.06 15.37
C GLU A 118 19.85 22.32 14.12
N TRP A 119 18.69 22.72 13.60
CA TRP A 119 18.13 22.15 12.37
C TRP A 119 19.00 22.47 11.15
N GLU A 120 19.38 23.73 10.98
CA GLU A 120 20.21 24.19 9.85
C GLU A 120 21.60 23.55 9.87
N THR A 121 22.26 23.56 11.03
CA THR A 121 23.61 23.00 11.19
C THR A 121 23.63 21.52 10.82
N GLN A 122 22.62 20.76 11.25
CA GLN A 122 22.52 19.33 10.96
C GLN A 122 22.13 19.05 9.50
N ASN A 123 21.24 19.84 8.91
CA ASN A 123 20.85 19.69 7.51
C ASN A 123 22.05 19.94 6.57
N ALA A 124 22.95 20.86 6.94
CA ALA A 124 24.15 21.19 6.18
C ALA A 124 25.28 20.14 6.32
N GLU A 125 25.56 19.63 7.53
CA GLU A 125 26.83 18.95 7.78
C GLU A 125 26.82 17.41 7.73
N ASN A 126 25.75 16.71 8.16
CA ASN A 126 25.89 15.28 8.47
C ASN A 126 24.69 14.37 8.13
N CYS A 127 23.63 14.92 7.52
CA CYS A 127 22.34 14.24 7.44
C CYS A 127 21.78 14.04 6.03
N GLY A 128 22.37 14.70 5.02
CA GLY A 128 21.73 14.92 3.73
C GLY A 128 21.67 13.72 2.78
N ALA A 129 22.56 12.75 2.90
CA ALA A 129 22.62 11.61 1.98
C ALA A 129 23.23 10.38 2.67
N ILE A 130 22.41 9.58 3.33
CA ILE A 130 22.81 8.19 3.57
C ILE A 130 22.78 7.53 2.19
N TYR A 131 23.94 7.34 1.56
CA TYR A 131 24.08 6.55 0.34
C TYR A 131 23.78 5.08 0.67
N THR A 132 22.49 4.74 0.77
CA THR A 132 22.04 3.37 1.01
C THR A 132 22.09 2.50 -0.24
N LEU A 133 22.39 3.09 -1.40
CA LEU A 133 22.33 2.44 -2.71
C LEU A 133 23.14 1.13 -2.75
N ASP A 134 24.34 1.13 -2.16
CA ASP A 134 25.25 -0.03 -2.18
C ASP A 134 25.09 -0.98 -0.98
N THR A 135 24.18 -0.69 -0.06
CA THR A 135 24.02 -1.48 1.17
C THR A 135 22.98 -2.58 1.02
N TRP A 136 23.34 -3.82 1.36
CA TRP A 136 22.44 -4.98 1.28
C TRP A 136 21.22 -4.86 2.20
N TRP A 137 21.35 -4.15 3.32
CA TRP A 137 20.28 -3.96 4.31
C TRP A 137 19.18 -2.99 3.84
N ARG A 138 19.37 -2.32 2.69
CA ARG A 138 18.38 -1.44 2.06
C ARG A 138 17.05 -2.15 1.82
N ILE A 139 17.09 -3.37 1.28
CA ILE A 139 15.88 -4.14 0.95
C ILE A 139 15.14 -4.59 2.21
N PRO A 140 15.77 -5.24 3.21
CA PRO A 140 15.11 -5.57 4.48
C PRO A 140 14.50 -4.35 5.17
N LEU A 141 15.23 -3.22 5.20
CA LEU A 141 14.71 -1.99 5.80
C LEU A 141 13.49 -1.47 5.03
N TYR A 142 13.55 -1.46 3.69
CA TYR A 142 12.43 -1.07 2.85
C TYR A 142 11.20 -1.95 3.07
N ILE A 143 11.37 -3.27 3.18
CA ILE A 143 10.28 -4.21 3.45
C ILE A 143 9.67 -3.94 4.83
N LEU A 144 10.48 -3.74 5.86
CA LEU A 144 10.00 -3.40 7.20
C LEU A 144 9.21 -2.08 7.19
N CYS A 145 9.72 -1.06 6.49
CA CYS A 145 9.00 0.20 6.31
C CYS A 145 7.67 0.00 5.58
N SER A 146 7.67 -0.81 4.53
CA SER A 146 6.48 -1.12 3.75
C SER A 146 5.43 -1.86 4.57
N ILE A 147 5.82 -2.84 5.42
CA ILE A 147 4.90 -3.54 6.33
C ILE A 147 4.18 -2.55 7.26
N SER A 148 4.90 -1.56 7.78
CA SER A 148 4.31 -0.53 8.62
C SER A 148 3.33 0.36 7.85
N VAL A 149 3.64 0.75 6.61
CA VAL A 149 2.69 1.47 5.72
C VAL A 149 1.44 0.63 5.48
N LEU A 150 1.57 -0.68 5.22
CA LEU A 150 0.42 -1.57 5.04
C LEU A 150 -0.45 -1.66 6.31
N GLY A 151 0.18 -1.64 7.48
CA GLY A 151 -0.51 -1.54 8.77
C GLY A 151 -1.30 -0.25 8.92
N GLN A 152 -0.73 0.89 8.50
CA GLN A 152 -1.41 2.19 8.51
C GLN A 152 -2.63 2.21 7.58
N TYR A 153 -2.51 1.62 6.39
CA TYR A 153 -3.64 1.41 5.47
C TYR A 153 -4.65 0.37 5.96
N ARG A 154 -4.42 -0.26 7.13
CA ARG A 154 -5.23 -1.34 7.70
C ARG A 154 -5.47 -2.45 6.68
N MET A 155 -4.48 -2.70 5.84
CA MET A 155 -4.62 -3.73 4.82
C MET A 155 -4.71 -5.10 5.52
N PRO A 156 -5.55 -6.04 5.03
CA PRO A 156 -5.55 -7.39 5.57
C PRO A 156 -4.17 -8.03 5.40
N ILE A 157 -3.65 -8.68 6.44
CA ILE A 157 -2.34 -9.36 6.43
C ILE A 157 -2.24 -10.36 5.26
N THR A 158 -3.35 -10.99 4.88
CA THR A 158 -3.45 -11.91 3.73
C THR A 158 -3.09 -11.26 2.39
N LYS A 159 -3.18 -9.93 2.28
CA LYS A 159 -2.81 -9.16 1.08
C LYS A 159 -1.43 -8.50 1.19
N TYR A 160 -0.74 -8.62 2.32
CA TYR A 160 0.56 -7.96 2.52
C TYR A 160 1.59 -8.38 1.49
N VAL A 161 1.71 -9.68 1.23
CA VAL A 161 2.69 -10.19 0.25
C VAL A 161 2.45 -9.57 -1.13
N GLN A 162 1.19 -9.42 -1.54
CA GLN A 162 0.83 -8.84 -2.84
C GLN A 162 1.27 -7.38 -2.91
N ALA A 163 0.90 -6.59 -1.91
CA ALA A 163 1.25 -5.18 -1.87
C ALA A 163 2.77 -4.97 -1.70
N LEU A 164 3.46 -5.78 -0.89
CA LEU A 164 4.91 -5.72 -0.72
C LEU A 164 5.66 -5.94 -2.03
N VAL A 165 5.21 -6.88 -2.87
CA VAL A 165 5.81 -7.11 -4.20
C VAL A 165 5.63 -5.87 -5.08
N VAL A 166 4.43 -5.28 -5.12
CA VAL A 166 4.14 -4.06 -5.90
C VAL A 166 4.99 -2.89 -5.42
N MET A 167 5.04 -2.68 -4.09
CA MET A 167 5.84 -1.64 -3.45
C MET A 167 7.33 -1.81 -3.76
N LEU A 168 7.86 -3.04 -3.63
CA LEU A 168 9.28 -3.33 -3.87
C LEU A 168 9.67 -3.11 -5.33
N VAL A 169 8.84 -3.54 -6.27
CA VAL A 169 9.10 -3.38 -7.71
C VAL A 169 9.10 -1.91 -8.10
N GLY A 170 8.08 -1.15 -7.68
CA GLY A 170 8.01 0.28 -7.99
C GLY A 170 9.23 1.04 -7.48
N TRP A 171 9.63 0.81 -6.24
CA TRP A 171 10.78 1.47 -5.64
C TRP A 171 12.12 1.02 -6.22
N GLU A 172 12.31 -0.27 -6.52
CA GLU A 172 13.56 -0.76 -7.12
C GLU A 172 13.71 -0.18 -8.54
N VAL A 173 12.64 -0.13 -9.34
CA VAL A 173 12.67 0.49 -10.68
C VAL A 173 12.97 1.98 -10.58
N GLN A 174 12.32 2.71 -9.66
CA GLN A 174 12.61 4.13 -9.40
C GLN A 174 14.09 4.33 -9.06
N THR A 175 14.60 3.56 -8.09
CA THR A 175 15.97 3.66 -7.58
C THR A 175 17.01 3.35 -8.66
N ARG A 176 16.81 2.26 -9.43
CA ARG A 176 17.73 1.86 -10.51
C ARG A 176 17.70 2.83 -11.68
N THR A 177 16.53 3.37 -12.00
CA THR A 177 16.41 4.39 -13.03
C THR A 177 17.14 5.66 -12.61
N ALA A 178 16.95 6.12 -11.38
CA ALA A 178 17.66 7.28 -10.86
C ALA A 178 19.19 7.09 -10.91
N GLU A 179 19.68 5.93 -10.48
CA GLU A 179 21.11 5.59 -10.54
C GLU A 179 21.65 5.53 -11.97
N PHE A 180 20.88 4.96 -12.90
CA PHE A 180 21.28 4.87 -14.30
C PHE A 180 21.36 6.24 -14.97
N ILE A 181 20.38 7.11 -14.72
CA ILE A 181 20.33 8.44 -15.31
C ILE A 181 21.41 9.34 -14.69
N SER A 182 21.61 9.29 -13.37
CA SER A 182 22.61 10.10 -12.67
C SER A 182 24.05 9.80 -13.12
N LYS A 183 24.32 8.57 -13.59
CA LYS A 183 25.62 8.20 -14.17
C LYS A 183 25.82 8.76 -15.59
N LYS A 184 24.74 9.08 -16.30
CA LYS A 184 24.77 9.48 -17.71
C LYS A 184 24.75 11.00 -17.90
N HIS A 185 24.07 11.73 -17.02
CA HIS A 185 24.05 13.19 -17.04
C HIS A 185 25.02 13.74 -15.98
N GLU A 186 26.18 14.25 -16.40
CA GLU A 186 27.07 15.06 -15.54
C GLU A 186 26.55 16.50 -15.32
N VAL A 187 25.45 16.88 -16.00
CA VAL A 187 24.93 18.26 -16.04
C VAL A 187 23.76 18.41 -15.05
N ASN A 188 23.73 19.57 -14.37
CA ASN A 188 22.88 20.02 -13.24
C ASN A 188 21.34 19.87 -13.35
N ASP A 189 20.78 19.12 -14.30
CA ASP A 189 19.33 19.00 -14.50
C ASP A 189 18.69 17.91 -13.61
N HIS A 190 18.90 18.02 -12.30
CA HIS A 190 18.45 17.03 -11.31
C HIS A 190 16.92 16.82 -11.29
N TYR A 191 16.11 17.80 -11.74
CA TYR A 191 14.65 17.68 -11.71
C TYR A 191 14.10 16.72 -12.76
N LEU A 192 14.66 16.72 -13.97
CA LEU A 192 14.15 15.88 -15.06
C LEU A 192 14.50 14.41 -14.83
N ASP A 193 15.71 14.15 -14.31
CA ASP A 193 16.16 12.81 -13.94
C ASP A 193 15.28 12.21 -12.83
N ASN A 194 14.96 13.02 -11.80
CA ASN A 194 14.03 12.64 -10.75
C ASN A 194 12.62 12.40 -11.30
N ALA A 195 12.13 13.26 -12.19
CA ALA A 195 10.82 13.08 -12.82
C ALA A 195 10.75 11.76 -13.62
N MET A 196 11.77 11.45 -14.41
CA MET A 196 11.83 10.22 -15.20
C MET A 196 11.85 8.96 -14.32
N SER A 197 12.65 8.97 -13.26
CA SER A 197 12.69 7.83 -12.32
C SER A 197 11.35 7.61 -11.60
N ASN A 198 10.66 8.69 -11.22
CA ASN A 198 9.31 8.61 -10.63
C ASN A 198 8.27 8.08 -11.63
N ILE A 199 8.30 8.53 -12.89
CA ILE A 199 7.41 8.05 -13.95
C ILE A 199 7.57 6.54 -14.10
N LEU A 200 8.80 6.04 -14.26
CA LEU A 200 9.05 4.61 -14.44
C LEU A 200 8.74 3.79 -13.18
N GLY A 201 9.04 4.33 -11.99
CA GLY A 201 8.68 3.72 -10.71
C GLY A 201 7.16 3.55 -10.55
N ALA A 202 6.37 4.60 -10.79
CA ALA A 202 4.91 4.52 -10.72
C ALA A 202 4.32 3.62 -11.81
N MET A 203 4.82 3.71 -13.04
CA MET A 203 4.37 2.89 -14.17
C MET A 203 4.59 1.39 -13.88
N SER A 204 5.78 1.02 -13.39
CA SER A 204 6.09 -0.36 -13.03
C SER A 204 5.26 -0.87 -11.85
N ALA A 205 4.94 -0.02 -10.87
CA ALA A 205 4.03 -0.36 -9.78
C ALA A 205 2.61 -0.67 -10.31
N VAL A 206 2.07 0.12 -11.24
CA VAL A 206 0.75 -0.14 -11.85
C VAL A 206 0.74 -1.46 -12.62
N ILE A 207 1.76 -1.71 -13.44
CA ILE A 207 1.90 -2.95 -14.20
C ILE A 207 1.97 -4.15 -13.24
N MET A 208 2.82 -4.07 -12.22
CA MET A 208 2.97 -5.14 -11.24
C MET A 208 1.69 -5.36 -10.43
N ALA A 209 0.98 -4.30 -10.03
CA ALA A 209 -0.30 -4.42 -9.34
C ALA A 209 -1.34 -5.13 -10.20
N SER A 210 -1.35 -4.85 -11.51
CA SER A 210 -2.28 -5.48 -12.47
C SER A 210 -1.93 -6.95 -12.72
N ILE A 211 -0.65 -7.29 -12.87
CA ILE A 211 -0.18 -8.67 -12.98
C ILE A 211 -0.54 -9.46 -11.71
N MET A 212 -0.29 -8.88 -10.54
CA MET A 212 -0.61 -9.51 -9.26
C MET A 212 -2.11 -9.70 -9.10
N ALA A 213 -2.93 -8.71 -9.41
CA ALA A 213 -4.39 -8.85 -9.40
C ALA A 213 -4.84 -9.98 -10.33
N TYR A 214 -4.34 -10.01 -11.57
CA TYR A 214 -4.68 -11.06 -12.54
C TYR A 214 -4.29 -12.47 -12.06
N VAL A 215 -3.05 -12.67 -11.61
CA VAL A 215 -2.57 -13.97 -11.12
C VAL A 215 -3.39 -14.45 -9.92
N PHE A 216 -3.66 -13.55 -8.97
CA PHE A 216 -4.42 -13.91 -7.79
C PHE A 216 -5.90 -14.10 -8.06
N ASP A 217 -6.52 -13.31 -8.93
CA ASP A 217 -7.92 -13.51 -9.33
C ASP A 217 -8.08 -14.83 -10.06
N ARG A 218 -7.13 -15.21 -10.91
CA ARG A 218 -7.13 -16.53 -11.56
C ARG A 218 -6.97 -17.65 -10.54
N ALA A 219 -6.03 -17.53 -9.60
CA ALA A 219 -5.84 -18.51 -8.54
C ALA A 219 -7.06 -18.63 -7.60
N ARG A 220 -7.68 -17.50 -7.25
CA ARG A 220 -8.90 -17.42 -6.44
C ARG A 220 -10.11 -17.97 -7.17
N ALA A 221 -10.25 -17.73 -8.47
CA ALA A 221 -11.33 -18.29 -9.27
C ALA A 221 -11.33 -19.82 -9.18
N PHE A 222 -10.16 -20.46 -9.26
CA PHE A 222 -10.05 -21.91 -9.04
C PHE A 222 -10.42 -22.32 -7.60
N PHE A 223 -9.94 -21.56 -6.61
CA PHE A 223 -10.24 -21.85 -5.20
C PHE A 223 -11.74 -21.74 -4.88
N TYR A 224 -12.39 -20.66 -5.32
CA TYR A 224 -13.80 -20.39 -5.05
C TYR A 224 -14.74 -21.20 -5.95
N ALA A 225 -14.36 -21.54 -7.18
CA ALA A 225 -15.13 -22.49 -7.99
C ALA A 225 -15.21 -23.86 -7.29
N GLY A 226 -14.10 -24.32 -6.70
CA GLY A 226 -14.08 -25.51 -5.87
C GLY A 226 -14.93 -25.38 -4.60
N LEU A 227 -14.80 -24.26 -3.88
CA LEU A 227 -15.51 -24.01 -2.63
C LEU A 227 -17.03 -23.87 -2.81
N LEU A 228 -17.46 -23.11 -3.82
CA LEU A 228 -18.87 -22.81 -4.11
C LEU A 228 -19.52 -23.85 -5.04
N HIS A 229 -18.77 -24.85 -5.53
CA HIS A 229 -19.24 -25.86 -6.50
C HIS A 229 -19.93 -25.23 -7.73
N ARG A 230 -19.34 -24.14 -8.25
CA ARG A 230 -19.81 -23.49 -9.47
C ARG A 230 -19.30 -24.32 -10.66
N GLU A 231 -20.17 -25.22 -11.15
CA GLU A 231 -20.04 -26.13 -12.29
C GLU A 231 -18.87 -27.15 -12.28
N SER A 232 -19.19 -28.38 -12.71
CA SER A 232 -18.28 -29.54 -12.76
C SER A 232 -17.22 -29.42 -13.86
N SER A 233 -17.44 -28.58 -14.88
CA SER A 233 -16.55 -28.43 -16.04
C SER A 233 -15.17 -27.90 -15.65
N PHE A 234 -15.10 -26.91 -14.75
CA PHE A 234 -13.85 -26.26 -14.34
C PHE A 234 -12.97 -27.14 -13.43
N ARG A 235 -13.60 -28.04 -12.66
CA ARG A 235 -12.93 -28.97 -11.74
C ARG A 235 -12.23 -30.12 -12.47
N SER A 236 -12.59 -30.39 -13.73
CA SER A 236 -12.03 -31.50 -14.50
C SER A 236 -10.57 -31.30 -14.92
N SER A 237 -10.06 -30.05 -14.89
CA SER A 237 -8.65 -29.81 -15.23
C SER A 237 -7.73 -30.25 -14.10
N ALA A 238 -6.74 -31.10 -14.42
CA ALA A 238 -5.72 -31.55 -13.47
C ALA A 238 -4.98 -30.37 -12.80
N GLY A 239 -4.79 -29.27 -13.56
CA GLY A 239 -4.18 -28.04 -13.06
C GLY A 239 -4.99 -27.36 -11.95
N GLY A 240 -6.31 -27.27 -12.11
CA GLY A 240 -7.20 -26.67 -11.10
C GLY A 240 -7.16 -27.42 -9.76
N THR A 241 -7.13 -28.76 -9.82
CA THR A 241 -7.04 -29.61 -8.62
C THR A 241 -5.70 -29.44 -7.89
N CYS A 242 -4.58 -29.41 -8.64
CA CYS A 242 -3.26 -29.17 -8.07
C CYS A 242 -3.18 -27.80 -7.37
N LEU A 243 -3.63 -26.75 -8.05
CA LEU A 243 -3.59 -25.38 -7.51
C LEU A 243 -4.49 -25.21 -6.29
N TYR A 244 -5.66 -25.84 -6.28
CA TYR A 244 -6.56 -25.89 -5.11
C TYR A 244 -5.87 -26.51 -3.89
N GLU A 245 -5.24 -27.68 -4.05
CA GLU A 245 -4.52 -28.35 -2.96
C GLU A 245 -3.31 -27.55 -2.50
N CYS A 246 -2.58 -26.90 -3.41
CA CYS A 246 -1.50 -25.98 -3.05
C CYS A 246 -1.99 -24.82 -2.17
N ILE A 247 -3.10 -24.17 -2.54
CA ILE A 247 -3.70 -23.08 -1.73
C ILE A 247 -4.16 -23.61 -0.37
N LYS A 248 -4.74 -24.80 -0.32
CA LYS A 248 -5.19 -25.44 0.93
C LYS A 248 -4.03 -25.73 1.88
N VAL A 249 -2.91 -26.24 1.35
CA VAL A 249 -1.68 -26.44 2.11
C VAL A 249 -1.12 -25.09 2.59
N TYR A 250 -1.10 -24.07 1.72
CA TYR A 250 -0.66 -22.73 2.07
C TYR A 250 -1.49 -22.12 3.22
N VAL A 251 -2.82 -22.18 3.14
CA VAL A 251 -3.73 -21.69 4.19
C VAL A 251 -3.51 -22.41 5.53
N ARG A 252 -3.25 -23.73 5.51
CA ARG A 252 -2.93 -24.48 6.74
C ARG A 252 -1.59 -24.09 7.33
N LEU A 253 -0.54 -24.00 6.50
CA LEU A 253 0.79 -23.60 6.94
C LEU A 253 0.77 -22.19 7.53
N PHE A 254 0.08 -21.26 6.87
CA PHE A 254 -0.05 -19.88 7.33
C PHE A 254 -0.82 -19.79 8.67
N ASN A 255 -1.89 -20.58 8.83
CA ASN A 255 -2.60 -20.65 10.11
C ASN A 255 -1.72 -21.14 11.26
N ILE A 256 -0.82 -22.10 11.00
CA ILE A 256 0.12 -22.63 12.00
C ILE A 256 1.19 -21.59 12.35
N LEU A 257 1.78 -20.92 11.35
CA LEU A 257 2.94 -20.03 11.55
C LEU A 257 2.58 -18.67 12.15
N THR A 258 1.43 -18.12 11.79
CA THR A 258 1.09 -16.70 12.07
C THR A 258 -0.11 -16.53 13.00
N GLY A 259 -0.63 -17.62 13.59
CA GLY A 259 -1.87 -17.57 14.36
C GLY A 259 -3.03 -17.08 13.47
N GLY A 260 -3.18 -17.70 12.30
CA GLY A 260 -4.10 -17.22 11.27
C GLY A 260 -5.56 -17.21 11.71
N ARG A 261 -6.43 -16.63 10.86
CA ARG A 261 -7.83 -16.44 11.20
C ARG A 261 -8.57 -17.76 11.25
N GLU A 262 -9.33 -17.97 12.32
CA GLU A 262 -10.20 -19.15 12.46
C GLU A 262 -11.20 -19.27 11.29
N SER A 263 -11.61 -18.12 10.71
CA SER A 263 -12.48 -18.10 9.53
C SER A 263 -11.87 -18.83 8.32
N ASP A 264 -10.56 -18.78 8.12
CA ASP A 264 -9.91 -19.47 6.99
C ASP A 264 -9.95 -21.00 7.13
N LEU A 265 -9.79 -21.51 8.36
CA LEU A 265 -9.99 -22.93 8.65
C LEU A 265 -11.46 -23.33 8.52
N MET A 266 -12.37 -22.42 8.88
CA MET A 266 -13.81 -22.63 8.74
C MET A 266 -14.24 -22.70 7.28
N LYS A 267 -13.69 -21.86 6.39
CA LYS A 267 -13.89 -21.93 4.93
C LYS A 267 -13.53 -23.32 4.39
N LEU A 268 -12.40 -23.91 4.83
CA LEU A 268 -12.00 -25.26 4.43
C LEU A 268 -12.93 -26.37 4.96
N LYS A 269 -13.51 -26.22 6.15
CA LYS A 269 -14.49 -27.18 6.70
C LYS A 269 -15.85 -27.06 6.02
N MET A 270 -16.24 -25.83 5.64
CA MET A 270 -17.49 -25.56 4.94
C MET A 270 -17.56 -26.26 3.58
N GLU A 271 -16.44 -26.41 2.87
CA GLU A 271 -16.38 -27.18 1.61
C GLU A 271 -17.03 -28.57 1.75
N LYS A 272 -16.63 -29.32 2.79
CA LYS A 272 -17.15 -30.67 3.03
C LYS A 272 -18.63 -30.66 3.42
N LYS A 273 -19.06 -29.66 4.21
CA LYS A 273 -20.45 -29.51 4.62
C LYS A 273 -21.36 -29.14 3.46
N LEU A 274 -20.98 -28.16 2.65
CA LEU A 274 -21.70 -27.74 1.45
C LEU A 274 -21.80 -28.87 0.44
N ARG A 275 -20.73 -29.65 0.25
CA ARG A 275 -20.76 -30.83 -0.63
C ARG A 275 -21.74 -31.89 -0.13
N LYS A 276 -21.72 -32.21 1.16
CA LYS A 276 -22.66 -33.18 1.74
C LYS A 276 -24.11 -32.68 1.65
N ALA A 277 -24.35 -31.43 2.02
CA ALA A 277 -25.68 -30.83 1.96
C ALA A 277 -26.23 -30.79 0.52
N ARG A 278 -25.38 -30.55 -0.48
CA ARG A 278 -25.77 -30.60 -1.89
C ARG A 278 -26.12 -32.01 -2.34
N MET A 279 -25.31 -33.03 -1.99
CA MET A 279 -25.62 -34.43 -2.30
C MET A 279 -26.96 -34.86 -1.69
N GLU A 280 -27.25 -34.40 -0.47
CA GLU A 280 -28.54 -34.63 0.21
C GLU A 280 -29.70 -33.89 -0.48
N LEU A 281 -29.48 -32.72 -1.08
CA LEU A 281 -30.49 -31.95 -1.83
C LEU A 281 -30.76 -32.50 -3.23
N GLU A 282 -29.75 -33.10 -3.87
CA GLU A 282 -29.87 -33.72 -5.20
C GLU A 282 -30.46 -35.14 -5.14
N SER A 283 -30.50 -35.78 -3.96
CA SER A 283 -31.13 -37.09 -3.80
C SER A 283 -32.64 -36.96 -3.59
N ASP A 284 -33.44 -37.58 -4.47
CA ASP A 284 -34.91 -37.63 -4.38
C ASP A 284 -35.43 -38.24 -3.06
N ASP A 285 -34.58 -38.97 -2.34
CA ASP A 285 -34.90 -39.74 -1.13
C ASP A 285 -34.71 -38.94 0.19
N HIS A 286 -34.44 -37.63 0.11
CA HIS A 286 -34.21 -36.78 1.29
C HIS A 286 -35.16 -35.59 1.32
N GLU A 287 -35.91 -35.44 2.44
CA GLU A 287 -36.89 -34.37 2.67
C GLU A 287 -36.26 -32.97 2.91
N ARG A 288 -34.94 -32.83 2.76
CA ARG A 288 -34.24 -31.61 3.19
C ARG A 288 -34.40 -30.49 2.15
N GLY A 289 -35.29 -29.53 2.43
CA GLY A 289 -35.51 -28.36 1.56
C GLY A 289 -34.49 -27.23 1.67
N GLU A 290 -33.70 -27.15 2.75
CA GLU A 290 -32.75 -26.03 2.98
C GLU A 290 -31.45 -26.47 3.69
N ILE A 291 -30.35 -25.78 3.36
CA ILE A 291 -29.07 -25.92 4.04
C ILE A 291 -29.09 -25.07 5.31
N ALA A 292 -29.43 -25.69 6.44
CA ALA A 292 -29.30 -25.07 7.75
C ALA A 292 -27.82 -24.74 8.05
N MET A 293 -27.49 -23.44 8.09
CA MET A 293 -26.16 -22.92 8.43
C MET A 293 -26.22 -22.12 9.74
N ASP A 294 -25.21 -22.31 10.60
CA ASP A 294 -25.02 -21.49 11.79
C ASP A 294 -24.67 -20.04 11.41
N GLN A 295 -24.87 -19.08 12.34
CA GLN A 295 -24.56 -17.67 12.12
C GLN A 295 -23.07 -17.45 11.78
N ASN A 296 -22.17 -18.23 12.39
CA ASN A 296 -20.74 -18.18 12.07
C ASN A 296 -20.45 -18.69 10.65
N GLU A 297 -21.16 -19.72 10.19
CA GLU A 297 -21.04 -20.26 8.83
C GLU A 297 -21.58 -19.28 7.80
N LYS A 298 -22.70 -18.61 8.08
CA LYS A 298 -23.24 -17.53 7.22
C LYS A 298 -22.27 -16.36 7.10
N SER A 299 -21.65 -15.96 8.22
CA SER A 299 -20.65 -14.88 8.23
C SER A 299 -19.41 -15.28 7.43
N CYS A 300 -18.93 -16.51 7.60
CA CYS A 300 -17.82 -17.08 6.85
C CYS A 300 -18.11 -17.21 5.35
N LEU A 301 -19.33 -17.62 4.97
CA LEU A 301 -19.78 -17.67 3.58
C LEU A 301 -19.83 -16.28 2.95
N THR A 302 -20.35 -15.30 3.70
CA THR A 302 -20.39 -13.90 3.26
C THR A 302 -18.98 -13.35 3.06
N GLU A 303 -18.05 -13.64 3.98
CA GLU A 303 -16.64 -13.28 3.83
C GLU A 303 -16.02 -13.95 2.59
N ALA A 304 -16.28 -15.24 2.37
CA ALA A 304 -15.82 -15.95 1.17
C ALA A 304 -16.39 -15.36 -0.13
N LEU A 305 -17.64 -14.92 -0.12
CA LEU A 305 -18.28 -14.26 -1.26
C LEU A 305 -17.64 -12.89 -1.54
N ILE A 306 -17.40 -12.09 -0.50
CA ILE A 306 -16.70 -10.79 -0.63
C ILE A 306 -15.26 -11.02 -1.10
N ASP A 307 -14.57 -12.01 -0.56
CA ASP A 307 -13.19 -12.34 -0.95
C ASP A 307 -13.08 -12.93 -2.38
N SER A 308 -14.19 -13.44 -2.93
CA SER A 308 -14.28 -13.92 -4.31
C SER A 308 -14.37 -12.79 -5.33
N GLN A 309 -14.64 -11.57 -4.89
CA GLN A 309 -14.55 -10.39 -5.75
C GLN A 309 -13.10 -10.17 -6.19
N GLY A 310 -12.93 -9.67 -7.41
CA GLY A 310 -11.61 -9.40 -7.98
C GLY A 310 -10.78 -8.49 -7.08
N VAL A 311 -9.47 -8.70 -7.08
CA VAL A 311 -8.55 -7.88 -6.30
C VAL A 311 -8.58 -6.46 -6.85
N ASN A 312 -9.03 -5.51 -6.01
CA ASN A 312 -8.98 -4.10 -6.36
C ASN A 312 -7.52 -3.64 -6.52
N ILE A 313 -7.12 -3.33 -7.75
CA ILE A 313 -5.77 -2.85 -8.12
C ILE A 313 -5.39 -1.60 -7.29
N TRP A 314 -6.34 -0.69 -7.04
CA TRP A 314 -6.09 0.50 -6.24
C TRP A 314 -5.70 0.19 -4.80
N ALA A 315 -6.23 -0.89 -4.22
CA ALA A 315 -5.86 -1.31 -2.88
C ALA A 315 -4.40 -1.79 -2.81
N LEU A 316 -3.84 -2.31 -3.90
CA LEU A 316 -2.43 -2.67 -4.02
C LEU A 316 -1.55 -1.45 -4.34
N LEU A 317 -2.08 -0.51 -5.12
CA LEU A 317 -1.32 0.63 -5.63
C LEU A 317 -1.17 1.76 -4.62
N MET A 318 -2.18 2.05 -3.79
CA MET A 318 -2.11 3.16 -2.82
C MET A 318 -0.91 3.09 -1.86
N PRO A 319 -0.59 1.94 -1.25
CA PRO A 319 0.64 1.80 -0.45
C PRO A 319 1.92 2.01 -1.26
N ALA A 320 1.96 1.57 -2.53
CA ALA A 320 3.13 1.77 -3.39
C ALA A 320 3.34 3.26 -3.70
N ILE A 321 2.29 3.98 -4.07
CA ILE A 321 2.37 5.43 -4.28
C ILE A 321 2.81 6.14 -3.00
N TYR A 322 2.31 5.72 -1.83
CA TYR A 322 2.73 6.27 -0.53
C TYR A 322 4.24 6.25 -0.38
N GLN A 323 4.83 5.10 -0.69
CA GLN A 323 6.23 4.82 -0.49
C GLN A 323 7.13 5.46 -1.55
N LEU A 324 6.60 5.71 -2.76
CA LEU A 324 7.30 6.40 -3.84
C LEU A 324 7.40 7.92 -3.61
N VAL A 325 6.47 8.50 -2.85
CA VAL A 325 6.52 9.92 -2.47
C VAL A 325 7.49 10.08 -1.29
N PRO A 326 8.55 10.90 -1.43
CA PRO A 326 9.45 11.15 -0.32
C PRO A 326 8.74 12.07 0.70
N GLY A 327 8.12 11.47 1.72
CA GLY A 327 7.50 12.22 2.82
C GLY A 327 8.48 13.17 3.53
N SER A 328 9.78 12.89 3.45
CA SER A 328 10.84 13.79 3.92
C SER A 328 10.87 15.14 3.21
N LEU A 329 10.52 15.22 1.92
CA LEU A 329 10.46 16.51 1.21
C LEU A 329 9.29 17.36 1.70
N ILE A 330 8.16 16.73 1.99
CA ILE A 330 6.98 17.42 2.54
C ILE A 330 7.32 17.99 3.92
N ALA A 331 7.99 17.20 4.76
CA ALA A 331 8.44 17.66 6.06
C ALA A 331 9.44 18.81 5.95
N ARG A 332 10.40 18.72 5.02
CA ARG A 332 11.40 19.79 4.78
C ARG A 332 10.72 21.09 4.38
N LEU A 333 9.75 21.03 3.47
CA LEU A 333 8.92 22.18 3.09
C LEU A 333 8.33 22.87 4.32
N TRP A 334 7.71 22.11 5.21
CA TRP A 334 7.05 22.68 6.38
C TRP A 334 8.01 23.17 7.44
N PHE A 335 9.08 22.43 7.74
CA PHE A 335 10.09 22.89 8.69
C PHE A 335 10.82 24.12 8.18
N GLY A 336 11.15 24.18 6.88
CA GLY A 336 11.74 25.37 6.29
C GLY A 336 10.78 26.57 6.32
N THR A 337 9.48 26.33 6.14
CA THR A 337 8.46 27.39 6.31
C THR A 337 8.33 27.84 7.78
N ILE A 338 8.35 26.91 8.74
CA ILE A 338 8.17 27.20 10.17
C ILE A 338 9.40 27.90 10.75
N PHE A 339 10.60 27.47 10.37
CA PHE A 339 11.87 28.03 10.81
C PHE A 339 12.41 29.13 9.89
N ASN A 340 11.64 29.50 8.85
CA ASN A 340 12.01 30.55 7.89
C ASN A 340 13.38 30.34 7.21
N THR A 341 13.71 29.10 6.85
CA THR A 341 14.93 28.78 6.10
C THR A 341 14.70 29.03 4.61
N GLU A 342 15.69 29.58 3.89
CA GLU A 342 15.60 29.87 2.44
C GLU A 342 15.62 28.59 1.58
N GLU A 343 14.58 27.76 1.66
CA GLU A 343 14.43 26.54 0.85
C GLU A 343 13.53 26.77 -0.38
N SER A 344 13.93 27.67 -1.28
CA SER A 344 13.15 28.07 -2.48
C SER A 344 12.87 26.94 -3.49
N ASN A 345 13.51 25.77 -3.33
CA ASN A 345 13.46 24.67 -4.31
C ASN A 345 12.61 23.45 -3.86
N VAL A 346 12.15 23.39 -2.60
CA VAL A 346 11.47 22.18 -2.08
C VAL A 346 10.05 22.05 -2.63
N PHE A 347 9.31 23.16 -2.75
CA PHE A 347 7.98 23.14 -3.35
C PHE A 347 8.03 22.66 -4.80
N SER A 348 8.96 23.21 -5.60
CA SER A 348 9.19 22.80 -6.98
C SER A 348 9.54 21.30 -7.08
N SER A 349 10.40 20.81 -6.19
CA SER A 349 10.73 19.39 -6.11
C SER A 349 9.51 18.51 -5.83
N LEU A 350 8.66 18.93 -4.87
CA LEU A 350 7.44 18.21 -4.52
C LEU A 350 6.44 18.17 -5.68
N MET A 351 6.26 19.30 -6.38
CA MET A 351 5.40 19.38 -7.56
C MET A 351 5.92 18.48 -8.69
N VAL A 352 7.21 18.52 -8.98
CA VAL A 352 7.84 17.65 -9.99
C VAL A 352 7.61 16.19 -9.65
N ILE A 353 7.83 15.78 -8.39
CA ILE A 353 7.63 14.38 -7.96
C ILE A 353 6.16 13.98 -8.07
N ALA A 354 5.24 14.80 -7.58
CA ALA A 354 3.84 14.42 -7.58
C ALA A 354 3.25 14.39 -9.00
N CYS A 355 3.58 15.35 -9.87
CA CYS A 355 3.18 15.34 -11.27
C CYS A 355 3.80 14.15 -12.02
N SER A 356 5.09 13.85 -11.81
CA SER A 356 5.76 12.72 -12.46
C SER A 356 5.19 11.36 -12.03
N LEU A 357 4.87 11.18 -10.74
CA LEU A 357 4.17 9.99 -10.26
C LEU A 357 2.76 9.88 -10.87
N ALA A 358 2.01 10.98 -10.95
CA ALA A 358 0.69 11.00 -11.57
C ALA A 358 0.74 10.60 -13.05
N ILE A 359 1.69 11.17 -13.82
CA ILE A 359 1.93 10.82 -15.22
C ILE A 359 2.30 9.34 -15.34
N GLY A 360 3.22 8.84 -14.50
CA GLY A 360 3.63 7.44 -14.50
C GLY A 360 2.48 6.48 -14.24
N MET A 361 1.53 6.83 -13.35
CA MET A 361 0.32 6.03 -13.14
C MET A 361 -0.57 6.01 -14.38
N VAL A 362 -0.84 7.16 -15.00
CA VAL A 362 -1.67 7.26 -16.21
C VAL A 362 -1.07 6.41 -17.34
N LEU A 363 0.24 6.53 -17.57
CA LEU A 363 0.96 5.72 -18.56
C LEU A 363 0.90 4.23 -18.22
N GLY A 364 1.07 3.85 -16.95
CA GLY A 364 0.94 2.48 -16.50
C GLY A 364 -0.44 1.88 -16.78
N PHE A 365 -1.52 2.62 -16.48
CA PHE A 365 -2.88 2.18 -16.77
C PHE A 365 -3.13 2.07 -18.27
N ALA A 366 -2.67 3.03 -19.07
CA ALA A 366 -2.80 2.98 -20.52
C ALA A 366 -2.10 1.74 -21.12
N LEU A 367 -0.91 1.39 -20.63
CA LEU A 367 -0.21 0.17 -21.05
C LEU A 367 -0.97 -1.10 -20.67
N VAL A 368 -1.45 -1.18 -19.43
CA VAL A 368 -2.24 -2.35 -18.97
C VAL A 368 -3.51 -2.52 -19.81
N GLN A 369 -4.23 -1.42 -20.10
CA GLN A 369 -5.42 -1.45 -20.96
C GLN A 369 -5.08 -1.88 -22.39
N ALA A 370 -3.99 -1.39 -22.96
CA ALA A 370 -3.54 -1.80 -24.29
C ALA A 370 -3.24 -3.31 -24.34
N PHE A 371 -2.58 -3.87 -23.31
CA PHE A 371 -2.33 -5.31 -23.22
C PHE A 371 -3.59 -6.14 -23.01
N GLN A 372 -4.54 -5.64 -22.21
CA GLN A 372 -5.82 -6.32 -22.00
C GLN A 372 -6.66 -6.36 -23.27
N GLY A 373 -6.72 -5.25 -24.02
CA GLY A 373 -7.41 -5.22 -25.32
C GLY A 373 -6.87 -6.25 -26.31
N ILE A 374 -5.55 -6.43 -26.35
CA ILE A 374 -4.91 -7.46 -27.19
C ILE A 374 -5.27 -8.89 -26.72
N GLN A 375 -5.38 -9.11 -25.40
CA GLN A 375 -5.75 -10.42 -24.86
C GLN A 375 -7.20 -10.78 -25.13
N ASP A 376 -8.12 -9.82 -24.96
CA ASP A 376 -9.54 -10.06 -25.21
C ASP A 376 -9.78 -10.36 -26.70
N GLU A 377 -9.15 -9.63 -27.62
CA GLU A 377 -9.23 -9.93 -29.06
C GLU A 377 -8.68 -11.32 -29.42
N GLY A 378 -7.67 -11.82 -28.70
CA GLY A 378 -7.10 -13.15 -28.93
C GLY A 378 -7.88 -14.31 -28.29
N LEU A 379 -8.66 -14.07 -27.23
CA LEU A 379 -9.41 -15.11 -26.53
C LEU A 379 -10.82 -15.34 -27.11
N TYR A 380 -11.38 -14.34 -27.81
CA TYR A 380 -12.69 -14.44 -28.47
C TYR A 380 -12.65 -15.07 -29.87
N THR A 381 -11.47 -15.43 -30.39
CA THR A 381 -11.36 -16.27 -31.59
C THR A 381 -11.30 -17.77 -31.24
N ILE A 382 -12.16 -18.23 -30.33
CA ILE A 382 -12.53 -19.65 -30.33
C ILE A 382 -13.61 -19.77 -31.42
N PRO A 383 -13.36 -20.49 -32.52
CA PRO A 383 -14.35 -20.63 -33.58
C PRO A 383 -15.63 -21.23 -32.99
N GLU A 384 -16.76 -20.53 -33.15
CA GLU A 384 -18.10 -21.11 -32.91
C GLU A 384 -18.42 -22.25 -33.90
N ASP A 385 -17.52 -22.54 -34.86
CA ASP A 385 -17.57 -23.70 -35.74
C ASP A 385 -17.34 -24.99 -34.94
N LYS A 386 -18.41 -25.52 -34.32
CA LYS A 386 -18.73 -26.94 -34.02
C LYS A 386 -19.57 -27.13 -32.74
N MET A 387 -20.59 -26.31 -32.52
CA MET A 387 -21.80 -26.85 -31.89
C MET A 387 -22.65 -27.45 -33.01
N ASP A 388 -22.28 -28.66 -33.43
CA ASP A 388 -23.17 -29.51 -34.23
C ASP A 388 -24.42 -29.76 -33.37
N ASP A 389 -25.56 -29.19 -33.78
CA ASP A 389 -26.87 -29.51 -33.23
C ASP A 389 -27.08 -31.03 -33.30
N PRO A 390 -27.26 -31.73 -32.17
CA PRO A 390 -27.54 -33.16 -32.19
C PRO A 390 -29.02 -33.48 -32.49
N GLU A 391 -29.78 -32.58 -33.12
CA GLU A 391 -31.23 -32.75 -33.29
C GLU A 391 -31.69 -33.60 -34.48
N ASP A 392 -30.83 -33.96 -35.44
CA ASP A 392 -31.31 -34.57 -36.71
C ASP A 392 -30.93 -36.06 -36.92
N LYS A 393 -31.16 -36.92 -35.92
CA LYS A 393 -31.21 -38.39 -36.13
C LYS A 393 -32.23 -39.11 -35.22
N CYS A 394 -33.51 -38.87 -35.49
CA CYS A 394 -34.58 -39.85 -35.22
C CYS A 394 -35.40 -40.03 -36.49
N ASP A 395 -34.94 -40.93 -37.36
CA ASP A 395 -35.73 -41.60 -38.40
C ASP A 395 -35.68 -43.12 -38.17
#